data_AF-A0A382LT40-F1
#
_entry.id   AF-A0A382LT40-F1
#
_cell.length_a   1.000
_cell.length_b   1.000
_cell.length_c   1.000
_cell.angle_alpha   90.00
_cell.angle_beta   90.00
_cell.angle_gamma   90.00
#
_symmetry.space_group_name_H-M   'P 1'
#
loop_
_entity.id
_entity.type
_entity.pdbx_description
1 polymer ?
#
loop_
_entity_poly.entity_id
_entity_poly.type
_entity_poly.pdbx_seq_one_letter_code
_entity_poly.pdbx_strand_id
1 'polypeptide(L)' 'MNEQQAILKPETLLEEFKKIGVTHIITIPDSETNYLYELMEEQDWLDVIPVSREGESMSVALGLNVAGKIP' A
#
# COMPACT_ATOMS: atom_id res chain seq x y z
N MET A 1 29.50 -10.04 -12.50
CA MET A 1 28.22 -10.21 -11.80
C MET A 1 27.32 -9.11 -12.33
N ASN A 2 26.37 -9.45 -13.22
CA ASN A 2 25.51 -8.46 -13.86
C ASN A 2 24.48 -8.02 -12.83
N GLU A 3 24.76 -6.93 -12.13
CA GLU A 3 23.77 -6.24 -11.30
C GLU A 3 22.79 -5.56 -12.24
N GLN A 4 21.82 -6.33 -12.76
CA GLN A 4 20.58 -5.76 -13.23
C GLN A 4 20.01 -5.02 -12.02
N GLN A 5 20.17 -3.70 -11.99
CA GLN A 5 19.40 -2.84 -11.09
C GLN A 5 17.95 -3.24 -11.29
N ALA A 6 17.38 -3.96 -10.33
CA ALA A 6 15.96 -4.28 -10.32
C ALA A 6 15.27 -2.93 -10.32
N ILE A 7 14.73 -2.52 -11.47
CA ILE A 7 13.94 -1.31 -11.58
C ILE A 7 12.71 -1.59 -10.73
N LEU A 8 12.67 -1.01 -9.53
CA LEU A 8 11.52 -1.08 -8.63
C LEU A 8 10.41 -0.28 -9.29
N LYS A 9 9.44 -0.99 -9.85
CA LYS A 9 8.27 -0.41 -10.51
C LYS A 9 7.09 -0.44 -9.54
N PRO A 10 6.40 0.68 -9.30
CA PRO A 10 5.21 0.75 -8.45
C PRO A 10 4.14 -0.28 -8.82
N GLU A 11 4.00 -0.59 -10.11
CA GLU A 11 3.05 -1.57 -10.63
C GLU A 11 3.36 -2.99 -10.12
N THR A 12 4.64 -3.36 -10.03
CA THR A 12 5.04 -4.67 -9.49
C THR A 12 4.70 -4.80 -8.00
N LEU A 13 4.77 -3.70 -7.25
CA LEU A 13 4.38 -3.69 -5.84
C LEU A 13 2.87 -3.97 -5.70
N LEU A 14 2.08 -3.33 -6.54
CA LEU A 14 0.63 -3.46 -6.58
C LEU A 14 0.17 -4.87 -6.99
N GLU A 15 0.86 -5.48 -7.95
CA GLU A 15 0.66 -6.88 -8.34
C GLU A 15 0.91 -7.83 -7.17
N GLU A 16 1.99 -7.63 -6.42
CA GLU A 16 2.30 -8.46 -5.25
C GLU A 16 1.29 -8.24 -4.11
N PHE A 17 0.80 -7.02 -3.88
CA PHE A 17 -0.29 -6.75 -2.95
C PHE A 17 -1.56 -7.53 -3.29
N LYS A 18 -1.96 -7.50 -4.57
CA LYS A 18 -3.13 -8.25 -5.04
C LYS A 18 -2.97 -9.75 -4.86
N LYS A 19 -1.78 -10.27 -5.14
CA LYS A 19 -1.44 -11.69 -5.05
C LYS A 19 -1.48 -12.23 -3.64
N ILE A 20 -1.05 -11.45 -2.65
CA ILE A 20 -1.12 -11.84 -1.23
C ILE A 20 -2.47 -11.48 -0.58
N GLY A 21 -3.39 -10.88 -1.34
CA GLY A 21 -4.74 -10.57 -0.90
C GLY A 21 -4.84 -9.35 0.02
N VAL A 22 -3.93 -8.39 -0.10
CA VAL A 22 -4.09 -7.09 0.58
C VAL A 22 -5.39 -6.44 0.13
N THR A 23 -6.10 -5.85 1.09
CA THR A 23 -7.40 -5.21 0.90
C THR A 23 -7.37 -3.74 1.27
N HIS A 24 -6.47 -3.33 2.18
CA HIS A 24 -6.34 -1.96 2.63
C HIS A 24 -4.86 -1.57 2.69
N ILE A 25 -4.53 -0.34 2.34
CA ILE A 25 -3.20 0.24 2.61
C ILE A 25 -3.38 1.47 3.48
N ILE A 26 -2.71 1.49 4.63
CA ILE A 26 -2.72 2.62 5.55
C ILE A 26 -1.41 3.38 5.37
N THR A 27 -1.47 4.61 4.89
CA THR A 27 -0.28 5.36 4.52
C THR A 27 -0.39 6.84 4.84
N ILE A 28 0.75 7.52 4.93
CA ILE A 28 0.81 8.97 4.89
C ILE A 28 1.02 9.38 3.43
N PRO A 29 0.23 10.33 2.90
CA PRO A 29 0.50 10.91 1.60
C PRO A 29 1.87 11.59 1.59
N ASP A 30 2.71 11.19 0.64
CA ASP A 30 4.05 11.72 0.45
C ASP A 30 4.25 12.17 -1.01
N SER A 31 5.00 13.26 -1.19
CA SER A 31 5.26 13.83 -2.51
C SER A 31 6.26 13.03 -3.35
N GLU A 32 7.21 12.33 -2.73
CA GLU A 32 8.22 11.57 -3.47
C GLU A 32 7.64 10.27 -4.04
N THR A 33 6.65 9.69 -3.35
CA THR A 33 5.98 8.44 -3.70
C THR A 33 4.57 8.63 -4.29
N ASN A 34 4.23 9.85 -4.71
CA ASN A 34 2.88 10.22 -5.16
C ASN A 34 2.33 9.33 -6.31
N TYR A 35 3.17 8.91 -7.26
CA TYR A 35 2.72 8.04 -8.35
C TYR A 35 2.22 6.68 -7.86
N LEU A 36 2.87 6.08 -6.84
CA LEU A 36 2.38 4.85 -6.23
C LEU A 36 1.04 5.08 -5.52
N TYR A 37 0.89 6.23 -4.84
CA TYR A 37 -0.34 6.60 -4.17
C TYR A 37 -1.52 6.70 -5.15
N GLU A 38 -1.34 7.43 -6.26
CA GLU A 38 -2.35 7.56 -7.32
C GLU A 38 -2.71 6.18 -7.92
N LEU A 39 -1.72 5.35 -8.23
CA LEU A 39 -1.95 3.99 -8.74
C LEU A 39 -2.77 3.12 -7.78
N MET A 40 -2.54 3.25 -6.47
CA MET A 40 -3.30 2.52 -5.46
C MET A 40 -4.76 3.02 -5.38
N GLU A 41 -5.00 4.33 -5.47
CA GLU A 41 -6.36 4.90 -5.46
C GLU A 41 -7.20 4.53 -6.68
N GLU A 42 -6.56 4.22 -7.82
CA GLU A 42 -7.26 3.79 -9.04
C GLU A 42 -7.79 2.34 -8.98
N GLN A 43 -7.43 1.57 -7.94
CA GLN A 43 -7.81 0.16 -7.85
C GLN A 43 -9.18 -0.04 -7.19
N ASP A 44 -10.05 -0.82 -7.85
CA ASP A 44 -11.37 -1.19 -7.31
C ASP A 44 -11.33 -2.22 -6.16
N TRP A 45 -10.18 -2.88 -5.98
CA TRP A 45 -9.97 -3.96 -5.01
C TRP A 45 -9.17 -3.53 -3.77
N LEU A 46 -8.65 -2.30 -3.75
CA LEU A 46 -7.75 -1.79 -2.71
C LEU A 46 -8.30 -0.50 -2.11
N ASP A 47 -8.54 -0.49 -0.80
CA ASP A 47 -8.94 0.72 -0.07
C ASP A 47 -7.70 1.45 0.48
N VAL A 48 -7.45 2.69 0.06
CA VAL A 48 -6.35 3.52 0.58
C VAL A 48 -6.86 4.37 1.74
N ILE A 49 -6.25 4.23 2.91
CA ILE A 49 -6.60 4.98 4.13
C ILE A 49 -5.46 5.95 4.46
N PRO A 50 -5.63 7.26 4.21
CA PRO A 50 -4.65 8.26 4.60
C PRO A 50 -4.70 8.51 6.12
N VAL A 51 -3.53 8.59 6.75
CA VAL A 51 -3.37 9.00 8.16
C VAL A 51 -2.53 10.27 8.28
N SER A 52 -2.66 10.98 9.41
CA SER A 52 -1.94 12.24 9.64
C SER A 52 -0.56 12.03 10.26
N ARG A 53 -0.36 10.89 10.93
CA ARG A 53 0.88 10.53 11.64
C ARG A 53 1.20 9.06 11.44
N GLU A 54 2.47 8.70 11.37
CA GLU A 54 2.89 7.33 11.05
C GLU A 54 2.45 6.39 12.18
N GLY A 55 2.48 6.88 13.42
CA GLY A 55 2.05 6.13 14.60
C GLY A 55 0.55 5.77 14.63
N GLU A 56 -0.29 6.42 13.84
CA GLU A 56 -1.72 6.08 13.73
C GLU A 56 -1.93 4.81 12.90
N SER A 57 -1.01 4.52 11.97
CA SER A 57 -1.18 3.46 10.96
C SER A 57 -1.38 2.07 11.57
N MET A 58 -0.57 1.68 12.55
CA MET A 58 -0.64 0.36 13.17
C MET A 58 -1.96 0.14 13.93
N SER A 59 -2.49 1.17 14.58
CA SER A 59 -3.76 1.05 15.33
C SER A 59 -4.95 0.88 14.39
N VAL A 60 -4.94 1.61 13.26
CA VAL A 60 -5.95 1.47 12.20
C VAL A 60 -5.87 0.09 11.54
N ALA A 61 -4.66 -0.34 11.16
CA ALA A 61 -4.43 -1.67 10.59
C ALA A 61 -4.89 -2.79 11.54
N LEU A 62 -4.60 -2.69 12.83
CA LEU A 62 -5.07 -3.66 13.81
C LEU A 62 -6.60 -3.73 13.86
N GLY A 63 -7.28 -2.58 13.87
CA GLY A 63 -8.75 -2.52 13.85
C GLY A 63 -9.36 -3.21 12.62
N LEU A 64 -8.80 -2.97 11.43
CA LEU A 64 -9.22 -3.60 10.18
C LEU A 64 -8.95 -5.10 10.19
N ASN A 65 -7.79 -5.52 10.69
CA ASN A 65 -7.44 -6.94 10.80
C ASN A 65 -8.41 -7.69 11.72
N VAL A 66 -8.74 -7.12 12.88
CA VAL A 66 -9.74 -7.68 13.81
C VAL A 66 -11.13 -7.78 13.15
N ALA A 67 -11.46 -6.87 12.23
CA ALA A 67 -12.68 -6.91 11.42
C ALA A 67 -12.62 -7.90 10.23
N GLY A 68 -11.56 -8.72 10.13
CA GLY A 68 -11.39 -9.74 9.09
C GLY A 68 -10.86 -9.20 7.76
N LYS A 69 -10.33 -7.97 7.74
CA LYS A 69 -9.62 -7.42 6.57
C LYS A 69 -8.15 -7.85 6.58
N ILE A 70 -7.50 -7.65 5.44
CA ILE A 70 -6.07 -7.91 5.24
C ILE A 70 -5.42 -6.56 4.90
N PRO A 71 -5.11 -5.73 5.91
CA PRO A 71 -4.37 -4.49 5.76
C PRO A 71 -2.85 -4.71 5.64
#